data_AF-A0A8S9JY91-F1
#
_entry.id   AF-A0A8S9JY91-F1
#
_cell.length_a   1.000
_cell.length_b   1.000
_cell.length_c   1.000
_cell.angle_alpha   90.00
_cell.angle_beta   90.00
_cell.angle_gamma   90.00
#
_symmetry.space_group_name_H-M   'P 1'
#
loop_
_entity.id
_entity.type
_entity.pdbx_description
1 polymer ?
#
loop_
_entity_poly.entity_id
_entity_poly.type
_entity_poly.pdbx_seq_one_letter_code
_entity_poly.pdbx_strand_id
1 'polypeptide(L)'
;MTTSKSQSPLSLPVIDFSNRDLKPETPEWDSVRAQVRKALEEYGCFEATFDGVSAELRKAILKATEEVFDLPLETKLRTKSDKIIYEGYLTIPTMPLYEGLGFYGVDSPEVVDDVIHKLWPQGNVTFRFPSYKVLFMSLRKFWP
;
A
#
# COMPACT_ATOMS: atom_id res chain seq x y z
N MET A 1 -6.05 46.50 -0.11
CA MET A 1 -6.29 45.60 1.04
C MET A 1 -6.58 44.22 0.50
N THR A 2 -5.58 43.35 0.43
CA THR A 2 -5.75 41.93 0.08
C THR A 2 -6.10 41.18 1.36
N THR A 3 -7.37 40.75 1.47
CA THR A 3 -7.83 39.90 2.56
C THR A 3 -7.19 38.52 2.42
N SER A 4 -6.25 38.22 3.33
CA SER A 4 -5.74 36.87 3.57
C SER A 4 -6.92 35.96 3.94
N LYS A 5 -7.26 35.01 3.07
CA LYS A 5 -8.15 33.90 3.44
C LYS A 5 -7.37 33.03 4.43
N SER A 6 -7.81 33.00 5.68
CA SER A 6 -7.39 31.99 6.65
C SER A 6 -7.69 30.61 6.07
N GLN A 7 -6.66 29.85 5.68
CA GLN A 7 -6.82 28.44 5.39
C GLN A 7 -7.12 27.73 6.70
N SER A 8 -8.36 27.28 6.87
CA SER A 8 -8.64 26.19 7.80
C SER A 8 -7.79 24.98 7.39
N PRO A 9 -7.28 24.18 8.33
CA PRO A 9 -6.56 22.96 7.98
C PRO A 9 -7.44 22.12 7.06
N LEU A 10 -6.93 21.80 5.87
CA LEU A 10 -7.60 20.94 4.91
C LEU A 10 -7.67 19.53 5.51
N SER A 11 -8.79 19.19 6.13
CA SER A 11 -9.06 17.80 6.53
C SER A 11 -9.53 17.03 5.30
N LEU A 12 -8.83 15.95 4.96
CA LEU A 12 -9.31 15.05 3.91
C LEU A 12 -10.61 14.38 4.34
N PRO A 13 -11.53 14.10 3.40
CA PRO A 13 -12.69 13.26 3.68
C PRO A 13 -12.23 11.89 4.20
N VAL A 14 -12.85 11.43 5.28
CA VAL A 14 -12.68 10.07 5.79
C VAL A 14 -13.90 9.26 5.33
N ILE A 15 -13.67 8.16 4.64
CA ILE A 15 -14.73 7.30 4.07
C ILE A 15 -14.61 5.91 4.70
N ASP A 16 -15.74 5.41 5.22
CA ASP A 16 -15.79 4.12 5.88
C ASP A 16 -16.08 2.96 4.92
N PHE A 17 -15.13 2.03 4.83
CA PHE A 17 -15.20 0.77 4.08
C PHE A 17 -15.37 -0.44 5.00
N SER A 18 -15.62 -0.26 6.29
CA SER A 18 -15.75 -1.36 7.27
C SER A 18 -17.00 -2.23 7.05
N ASN A 19 -17.95 -1.79 6.22
CA ASN A 19 -19.08 -2.63 5.84
C ASN A 19 -18.62 -3.76 4.89
N ARG A 20 -18.57 -4.99 5.41
CA ARG A 20 -18.15 -6.18 4.66
C ARG A 20 -19.16 -6.65 3.60
N ASP A 21 -20.41 -6.19 3.71
CA ASP A 21 -21.48 -6.47 2.76
C ASP A 21 -21.67 -5.34 1.74
N LEU A 22 -20.70 -4.45 1.60
CA LEU A 22 -20.68 -3.41 0.58
C LEU A 22 -20.66 -4.05 -0.82
N LYS A 23 -21.84 -4.25 -1.40
CA LYS A 23 -22.06 -4.94 -2.68
C LYS A 23 -22.68 -3.97 -3.68
N PRO A 24 -22.37 -4.10 -4.98
CA PRO A 24 -23.06 -3.33 -6.01
C PRO A 24 -24.58 -3.41 -5.85
N GLU A 25 -25.27 -2.35 -6.26
CA GLU A 25 -26.74 -2.26 -6.25
C GLU A 25 -27.38 -2.22 -4.84
N THR A 26 -26.59 -1.95 -3.80
CA THR A 26 -27.09 -1.63 -2.45
C THR A 26 -27.07 -0.13 -2.18
N PRO A 27 -28.03 0.43 -1.40
CA PRO A 27 -28.01 1.84 -1.01
C PRO A 27 -26.70 2.27 -0.32
N GLU A 28 -26.11 1.36 0.47
CA GLU A 28 -24.84 1.57 1.15
C GLU A 28 -23.68 1.71 0.16
N TRP A 29 -23.64 0.87 -0.88
CA TRP A 29 -22.67 0.96 -1.97
C TRP A 29 -22.78 2.28 -2.73
N ASP A 30 -24.00 2.68 -3.10
CA ASP A 30 -24.22 3.93 -3.82
C ASP A 30 -23.81 5.15 -2.99
N SER A 31 -24.07 5.13 -1.68
CA SER A 31 -23.61 6.14 -0.75
C SER A 31 -22.09 6.23 -0.67
N VAL A 32 -21.38 5.12 -0.45
CA VAL A 32 -19.91 5.10 -0.39
C VAL A 32 -19.30 5.52 -1.73
N ARG A 33 -19.86 5.06 -2.85
CA ARG A 33 -19.42 5.45 -4.19
C ARG A 33 -19.57 6.94 -4.45
N ALA A 34 -20.68 7.54 -4.01
CA ALA A 34 -20.90 8.99 -4.13
C ALA A 34 -19.88 9.78 -3.29
N GLN A 35 -19.57 9.32 -2.08
CA GLN A 35 -18.54 9.92 -1.23
C GLN A 35 -17.14 9.83 -1.87
N VAL A 36 -16.77 8.67 -2.41
CA VAL A 36 -15.49 8.46 -3.10
C VAL A 36 -15.38 9.40 -4.29
N ARG A 37 -16.41 9.45 -5.15
CA ARG A 37 -16.43 10.35 -6.31
C ARG A 37 -16.22 11.80 -5.88
N LYS A 38 -17.02 12.28 -4.92
CA LYS A 38 -16.93 13.65 -4.43
C LYS A 38 -15.54 13.98 -3.87
N ALA A 39 -14.95 13.07 -3.09
CA ALA A 39 -13.62 13.28 -2.52
C ALA A 39 -12.53 13.34 -3.61
N LEU A 40 -12.62 12.49 -4.63
CA LEU A 40 -11.70 12.53 -5.77
C LEU A 40 -11.88 13.79 -6.63
N GLU A 41 -13.12 14.25 -6.83
CA GLU A 41 -13.41 15.48 -7.58
C GLU A 41 -12.94 16.75 -6.84
N GLU A 42 -13.12 16.82 -5.52
CA GLU A 42 -12.79 18.02 -4.73
C GLU A 42 -11.34 18.04 -4.21
N TYR A 43 -10.79 16.88 -3.82
CA TYR A 43 -9.49 16.78 -3.13
C TYR A 43 -8.46 15.93 -3.88
N GLY A 44 -8.89 15.09 -4.83
CA GLY A 44 -8.02 14.11 -5.50
C GLY A 44 -7.64 12.90 -4.63
N CYS A 45 -8.01 12.88 -3.35
CA CYS A 45 -7.76 11.77 -2.42
C CYS A 45 -8.71 11.80 -1.22
N PHE A 46 -8.72 10.71 -0.45
CA PHE A 46 -9.46 10.55 0.80
C PHE A 46 -8.72 9.59 1.72
N GLU A 47 -9.03 9.64 3.02
CA GLU A 47 -8.64 8.61 3.97
C GLU A 47 -9.70 7.51 4.01
N ALA A 48 -9.28 6.25 3.95
CA ALA A 48 -10.18 5.11 3.99
C ALA A 48 -10.05 4.38 5.33
N THR A 49 -11.16 4.19 6.05
CA THR A 49 -11.19 3.30 7.23
C THR A 49 -11.68 1.91 6.84
N PHE A 50 -11.04 0.88 7.39
CA PHE A 50 -11.38 -0.52 7.14
C PHE A 50 -11.04 -1.38 8.36
N ASP A 51 -11.92 -2.30 8.73
CA ASP A 51 -11.82 -3.15 9.92
C ASP A 51 -11.07 -4.48 9.67
N GLY A 52 -10.75 -4.81 8.42
CA GLY A 52 -10.22 -6.13 8.08
C GLY A 52 -8.70 -6.34 8.27
N VAL A 53 -7.99 -5.42 8.93
CA VAL A 53 -6.57 -5.58 9.27
C VAL A 53 -6.34 -5.30 10.75
N SER A 54 -5.94 -6.32 11.50
CA SER A 54 -5.70 -6.22 12.95
C SER A 54 -4.50 -5.31 13.27
N ALA A 55 -4.47 -4.74 14.47
CA ALA A 55 -3.37 -3.88 14.92
C ALA A 55 -2.04 -4.66 14.99
N GLU A 56 -2.10 -5.94 15.36
CA GLU A 56 -0.95 -6.85 15.43
C GLU A 56 -0.35 -7.05 14.03
N LEU A 57 -1.21 -7.26 13.02
CA LEU A 57 -0.76 -7.40 11.64
C LEU A 57 -0.13 -6.10 11.12
N ARG A 58 -0.73 -4.93 11.41
CA ARG A 58 -0.14 -3.63 11.04
C ARG A 58 1.26 -3.47 11.65
N LYS A 59 1.41 -3.78 12.94
CA LYS A 59 2.71 -3.73 13.63
C LYS A 59 3.72 -4.72 13.03
N ALA A 60 3.28 -5.93 12.69
CA ALA A 60 4.13 -6.94 12.07
C ALA A 60 4.63 -6.49 10.69
N ILE A 61 3.77 -5.88 9.86
CA ILE A 61 4.14 -5.35 8.55
C ILE A 61 5.15 -4.20 8.67
N LEU A 62 4.93 -3.26 9.60
CA LEU A 62 5.85 -2.16 9.83
C LEU A 62 7.24 -2.68 10.25
N LYS A 63 7.29 -3.60 11.22
CA LYS A 63 8.52 -4.24 11.66
C LYS A 63 9.23 -5.01 10.54
N ALA A 64 8.48 -5.78 9.75
CA ALA A 64 9.04 -6.50 8.60
C ALA A 64 9.59 -5.54 7.54
N THR A 65 8.96 -4.37 7.35
CA THR A 65 9.44 -3.33 6.44
C THR A 65 10.77 -2.75 6.93
N GLU A 66 10.90 -2.47 8.22
CA GLU A 66 12.17 -2.06 8.84
C GLU A 66 13.25 -3.12 8.62
N GLU A 67 12.96 -4.40 8.92
CA GLU A 67 13.89 -5.51 8.71
C GLU A 67 14.38 -5.62 7.25
N VAL A 68 13.51 -5.35 6.27
CA VAL A 68 13.86 -5.35 4.84
C VAL A 68 14.83 -4.23 4.49
N PHE A 69 14.59 -3.01 4.98
CA PHE A 69 15.43 -1.85 4.66
C PHE A 69 16.76 -1.85 5.42
N ASP A 70 16.83 -2.52 6.56
CA ASP A 70 18.06 -2.79 7.31
C ASP A 70 18.97 -3.86 6.65
N LEU A 71 18.47 -4.58 5.64
CA LEU A 71 19.31 -5.53 4.89
C LEU A 71 20.44 -4.81 4.14
N PRO A 72 21.60 -5.50 3.95
CA PRO A 72 22.68 -4.97 3.12
C PRO A 72 22.20 -4.57 1.72
N LEU A 73 22.76 -3.48 1.19
CA LEU A 73 22.41 -2.97 -0.15
C LEU A 73 22.52 -4.06 -1.22
N GLU A 74 23.55 -4.90 -1.17
CA GLU A 74 23.74 -6.02 -2.11
C GLU A 74 22.58 -7.02 -2.08
N THR A 75 22.03 -7.29 -0.89
CA THR A 75 20.85 -8.16 -0.74
C THR A 75 19.62 -7.51 -1.37
N LYS A 76 19.41 -6.22 -1.11
CA LYS A 76 18.28 -5.48 -1.70
C LYS A 76 18.41 -5.44 -3.23
N LEU A 77 19.60 -5.19 -3.78
CA LEU A 77 19.86 -5.17 -5.22
C LEU A 77 19.55 -6.48 -5.95
N ARG A 78 19.61 -7.63 -5.28
CA ARG A 78 19.21 -8.94 -5.87
C ARG A 78 17.73 -9.02 -6.24
N THR A 79 16.91 -8.12 -5.70
CA THR A 79 15.48 -8.05 -6.06
C THR A 79 15.22 -7.27 -7.34
N LYS A 80 16.19 -6.45 -7.79
CA LYS A 80 16.02 -5.53 -8.91
C LYS A 80 15.68 -6.29 -10.20
N SER A 81 14.65 -5.81 -10.89
CA SER A 81 14.25 -6.33 -12.20
C SER A 81 14.82 -5.48 -13.32
N ASP A 82 15.42 -6.12 -14.32
CA ASP A 82 15.84 -5.45 -15.56
C ASP A 82 14.67 -5.32 -16.56
N LYS A 83 13.54 -5.99 -16.29
CA LYS A 83 12.41 -6.10 -17.21
C LYS A 83 11.28 -5.14 -16.90
N ILE A 84 10.99 -4.92 -15.62
CA ILE A 84 9.85 -4.12 -15.17
C ILE A 84 10.36 -2.92 -14.39
N ILE A 85 10.02 -1.73 -14.88
CA ILE A 85 10.33 -0.46 -14.22
C ILE A 85 9.59 -0.45 -12.87
N TYR A 86 10.33 -0.15 -11.79
CA TYR A 86 9.87 -0.14 -10.39
C TYR A 86 9.67 -1.51 -9.72
N GLU A 87 10.07 -2.61 -10.36
CA GLU A 87 10.13 -3.91 -9.71
C GLU A 87 11.50 -4.15 -9.06
N GLY A 88 11.46 -4.61 -7.82
CA GLY A 88 12.61 -4.77 -6.95
C GLY A 88 13.09 -3.46 -6.36
N TYR A 89 14.37 -3.46 -6.00
CA TYR A 89 15.01 -2.35 -5.31
C TYR A 89 15.17 -1.12 -6.22
N LEU A 90 14.79 0.03 -5.69
CA LEU A 90 14.73 1.29 -6.41
C LEU A 90 15.30 2.44 -5.57
N THR A 91 16.13 3.24 -6.23
CA THR A 91 16.54 4.57 -5.79
C THR A 91 16.30 5.55 -6.93
N ILE A 92 15.95 6.79 -6.62
CA ILE A 92 15.74 7.83 -7.63
C ILE A 92 16.94 8.80 -7.55
N PRO A 93 17.75 8.96 -8.61
CA PRO A 93 18.96 9.80 -8.55
C PRO A 93 18.72 11.25 -8.11
N THR A 94 17.55 11.80 -8.42
CA THR A 94 17.14 13.15 -8.03
C THR A 94 16.55 13.24 -6.62
N MET A 95 16.37 12.10 -5.93
CA MET A 95 15.84 12.02 -4.58
C MET A 95 16.77 11.13 -3.72
N PRO A 96 17.88 11.69 -3.21
CA PRO A 96 18.91 10.90 -2.52
C PRO A 96 18.45 10.25 -1.20
N LEU A 97 17.34 10.72 -0.63
CA LEU A 97 16.73 10.15 0.57
C LEU A 97 15.65 9.10 0.26
N TYR A 98 15.35 8.87 -1.03
CA TYR A 98 14.32 7.93 -1.44
C TYR A 98 14.92 6.56 -1.71
N GLU A 99 14.36 5.58 -1.01
CA GLU A 99 14.61 4.17 -1.20
C GLU A 99 13.26 3.44 -1.27
N GLY A 100 13.11 2.51 -2.20
CA GLY A 100 11.88 1.77 -2.41
C GLY A 100 12.13 0.33 -2.81
N LEU A 101 11.13 -0.51 -2.55
CA LEU A 101 11.13 -1.93 -2.92
C LEU A 101 9.73 -2.31 -3.38
N GLY A 102 9.58 -2.55 -4.68
CA GLY A 102 8.29 -2.84 -5.31
C GLY A 102 8.20 -4.28 -5.83
N PHE A 103 7.04 -4.92 -5.70
CA PHE A 103 6.80 -6.25 -6.26
C PHE A 103 5.44 -6.28 -6.95
N TYR A 104 5.36 -6.94 -8.09
CA TYR A 104 4.12 -7.13 -8.85
C TYR A 104 3.68 -8.58 -8.78
N GLY A 105 2.37 -8.85 -8.89
CA GLY A 105 1.87 -10.23 -8.90
C GLY A 105 1.97 -10.95 -7.55
N VAL A 106 2.00 -10.22 -6.44
CA VAL A 106 2.09 -10.78 -5.08
C VAL A 106 0.84 -11.55 -4.62
N ASP A 107 -0.15 -11.68 -5.49
CA ASP A 107 -1.25 -12.63 -5.38
C ASP A 107 -0.85 -14.08 -5.74
N SER A 108 0.29 -14.27 -6.42
CA SER A 108 0.91 -15.57 -6.68
C SER A 108 1.87 -15.96 -5.55
N PRO A 109 1.69 -17.14 -4.91
CA PRO A 109 2.61 -17.66 -3.91
C PRO A 109 4.05 -17.82 -4.44
N GLU A 110 4.19 -18.16 -5.72
CA GLU A 110 5.50 -18.36 -6.37
C GLU A 110 6.30 -17.06 -6.42
N VAL A 111 5.63 -15.94 -6.72
CA VAL A 111 6.25 -14.61 -6.69
C VAL A 111 6.69 -14.26 -5.26
N VAL A 112 5.83 -14.54 -4.27
CA VAL A 112 6.16 -14.28 -2.87
C VAL A 112 7.37 -15.10 -2.41
N ASP A 113 7.42 -16.39 -2.75
CA ASP A 113 8.52 -17.28 -2.39
C ASP A 113 9.84 -16.85 -3.06
N ASP A 114 9.80 -16.41 -4.33
CA ASP A 114 10.97 -15.86 -5.03
C ASP A 114 11.51 -14.60 -4.34
N VAL A 115 10.61 -13.68 -3.96
CA VAL A 115 10.99 -12.46 -3.21
C VAL A 115 11.63 -12.81 -1.87
N ILE A 116 11.03 -13.73 -1.11
CA ILE A 116 11.57 -14.19 0.18
C ILE A 116 12.95 -14.81 -0.02
N HIS A 117 13.14 -15.64 -1.04
CA HIS A 117 14.42 -16.29 -1.32
C HIS A 117 15.51 -15.28 -1.75
N LYS A 118 15.14 -14.23 -2.49
CA LYS A 118 16.05 -13.14 -2.86
C LYS A 118 16.52 -12.35 -1.64
N LEU A 119 15.61 -12.01 -0.73
CA LEU A 119 15.93 -11.24 0.49
C LEU A 119 16.61 -12.10 1.57
N TRP A 120 16.15 -13.33 1.77
CA TRP A 120 16.66 -14.26 2.78
C TRP A 120 16.84 -15.67 2.19
N PRO A 121 18.00 -15.97 1.59
CA PRO A 121 18.29 -17.28 1.00
C PRO A 121 18.22 -18.44 1.99
N GLN A 122 18.53 -18.16 3.27
CA GLN A 122 18.44 -19.12 4.38
C GLN A 122 17.04 -19.19 5.01
N GLY A 123 16.07 -18.46 4.44
CA GLY A 123 14.72 -18.29 4.95
C GLY A 123 14.60 -17.20 6.03
N ASN A 124 13.39 -16.66 6.17
CA ASN A 124 13.00 -15.79 7.29
C ASN A 124 11.62 -16.22 7.80
N VAL A 125 11.56 -16.75 9.02
CA VAL A 125 10.32 -17.21 9.65
C VAL A 125 9.38 -16.05 10.02
N THR A 126 9.92 -14.84 10.23
CA THR A 126 9.14 -13.64 10.55
C THR A 126 8.35 -13.13 9.34
N PHE A 127 8.87 -13.34 8.13
CA PHE A 127 8.22 -12.90 6.88
C PHE A 127 7.22 -13.93 6.34
N ARG A 128 7.24 -15.18 6.84
CA ARG A 128 6.40 -16.29 6.33
C ARG A 128 5.00 -16.39 6.99
N PHE A 129 4.57 -15.38 7.75
CA PHE A 129 3.24 -15.37 8.37
C PHE A 129 2.12 -15.17 7.32
N PRO A 130 0.92 -15.76 7.52
CA PRO A 130 -0.10 -15.93 6.48
C PRO A 130 -0.88 -14.64 6.21
N SER A 131 -0.24 -13.61 5.69
CA SER A 131 -0.84 -12.28 5.58
C SER A 131 -0.55 -11.59 4.25
N TYR A 132 -0.66 -12.33 3.16
CA TYR A 132 -0.44 -11.83 1.78
C TYR A 132 -1.58 -10.91 1.26
N LYS A 133 -2.41 -10.34 2.13
CA LYS A 133 -3.50 -9.41 1.74
C LYS A 133 -3.16 -7.94 1.90
N VAL A 134 -1.98 -7.60 2.43
CA VAL A 134 -1.66 -6.20 2.74
C VAL A 134 -0.34 -5.81 2.07
N LEU A 135 -0.39 -5.62 0.76
CA LEU A 135 0.38 -4.55 0.13
C LEU A 135 -0.35 -4.10 -1.14
N PHE A 136 -0.73 -2.82 -1.15
CA PHE A 136 -1.61 -2.15 -2.11
C PHE A 136 -3.04 -2.70 -2.17
N MET A 137 -3.94 -2.04 -1.42
CA MET A 137 -5.31 -1.85 -1.92
C MET A 137 -5.20 -1.03 -3.21
N SER A 138 -4.91 -1.70 -4.32
CA SER A 138 -5.22 -1.13 -5.62
C SER A 138 -6.74 -1.00 -5.67
N LEU A 139 -7.23 0.23 -5.78
CA LEU A 139 -8.65 0.56 -6.01
C LEU A 139 -9.27 -0.21 -7.20
N ARG A 140 -8.46 -0.91 -8.01
CA ARG A 140 -8.89 -1.83 -9.06
C ARG A 140 -9.89 -2.90 -8.61
N LYS A 141 -9.94 -3.30 -7.33
CA LYS A 141 -10.97 -4.25 -6.86
C LYS A 141 -12.34 -3.61 -6.58
N PHE A 142 -12.43 -2.29 -6.59
CA PHE A 142 -13.66 -1.54 -6.25
C PHE A 142 -14.18 -0.66 -7.39
N TRP A 143 -13.56 -0.72 -8.58
CA TRP A 143 -14.00 0.07 -9.72
C TRP A 143 -14.03 -0.80 -11.00
N PRO A 144 -15.14 -0.77 -11.76
CA PRO A 144 -15.25 -1.49 -13.04
C PRO A 144 -14.26 -0.98 -14.10
#